data_AF-A0A7X7DVR9-F1
#
_entry.id   AF-A0A7X7DVR9-F1
#
_cell.length_a   1.000
_cell.length_b   1.000
_cell.length_c   1.000
_cell.angle_alpha   90.00
_cell.angle_beta   90.00
_cell.angle_gamma   90.00
#
_symmetry.space_group_name_H-M   'P 1'
#
loop_
_entity.id
_entity.type
_entity.pdbx_description
1 polymer ?
#
loop_
_entity_poly.entity_id
_entity_poly.type
_entity_poly.pdbx_seq_one_letter_code
_entity_poly.pdbx_strand_id
1 'polypeptide(L)'
;MKLVALGPLRLSHDDLWRLTFGELDDLIYAWRYSEFLESQKRAQHAVWIMTASGNLKRPVRVEDLSGYWVNGRIMDKNEYHEYQKERIRAKRGVKNG
;
A
#
# COMPACT_ATOMS: atom_id res chain seq x y z
N MET A 1 18.75 5.12 -29.74
CA MET A 1 18.73 6.04 -28.59
C MET A 1 17.65 5.53 -27.63
N LYS A 2 18.00 5.03 -26.44
CA LYS A 2 17.00 4.51 -25.48
C LYS A 2 16.30 5.70 -24.84
N LEU A 3 15.02 5.88 -25.14
CA LEU A 3 14.14 6.84 -24.46
C LEU A 3 14.17 6.48 -22.97
N VAL A 4 14.66 7.42 -22.15
CA VAL A 4 14.67 7.30 -20.70
C VAL A 4 13.22 7.18 -20.27
N ALA A 5 12.86 6.07 -19.64
CA ALA A 5 11.52 5.83 -19.13
C ALA A 5 11.14 6.96 -18.17
N LEU A 6 10.06 7.68 -18.45
CA LEU A 6 9.66 8.87 -17.70
C LEU A 6 8.93 8.44 -16.42
N GLY A 7 9.58 8.65 -15.28
CA GLY A 7 8.94 8.56 -13.98
C GLY A 7 8.62 7.13 -13.48
N PRO A 8 7.83 7.02 -12.39
CA PRO A 8 7.61 5.77 -11.65
C PRO A 8 6.96 4.66 -12.48
N LEU A 9 6.16 5.02 -13.50
CA LEU A 9 5.44 4.07 -14.35
C LEU A 9 6.31 3.49 -15.48
N ARG A 10 7.55 3.98 -15.63
CA ARG A 10 8.52 3.53 -16.64
C ARG A 10 7.98 3.55 -18.07
N LEU A 11 7.15 4.53 -18.40
CA LEU A 11 6.56 4.69 -19.74
C LEU A 11 7.48 5.49 -20.66
N SER A 12 7.51 5.14 -21.94
CA SER A 12 8.13 5.98 -22.96
C SER A 12 7.19 7.11 -23.40
N HIS A 13 7.71 8.08 -24.14
CA HIS A 13 6.90 9.17 -24.69
C HIS A 13 5.78 8.65 -25.60
N ASP A 14 6.07 7.63 -26.41
CA ASP A 14 5.09 7.06 -27.35
C ASP A 14 4.01 6.26 -26.62
N ASP A 15 4.34 5.62 -25.50
CA ASP A 15 3.38 4.86 -24.69
C ASP A 15 2.33 5.78 -24.06
N LEU A 16 2.72 7.00 -23.66
CA LEU A 16 1.80 7.98 -23.06
C LEU A 16 0.65 8.36 -24.01
N TRP A 17 0.90 8.39 -25.33
CA TRP A 17 -0.11 8.73 -26.33
C TRP A 17 -1.02 7.56 -26.71
N ARG A 18 -0.65 6.33 -26.34
CA ARG A 18 -1.36 5.10 -26.71
C ARG A 18 -2.19 4.51 -25.56
N LEU A 19 -1.88 4.91 -24.33
CA LEU A 19 -2.59 4.45 -23.14
C LEU A 19 -3.97 5.08 -23.02
N THR A 20 -4.93 4.25 -22.66
CA THR A 20 -6.24 4.69 -22.18
C THR A 20 -6.15 5.13 -20.72
N PHE A 21 -7.12 5.93 -20.27
CA PHE A 21 -7.21 6.33 -18.86
C PHE A 21 -7.34 5.15 -17.91
N GLY A 22 -8.04 4.08 -18.30
CA GLY A 22 -8.18 2.87 -17.48
C GLY A 22 -6.85 2.14 -17.30
N GLU A 23 -6.08 1.98 -18.37
CA GLU A 23 -4.74 1.36 -18.29
C GLU A 23 -3.77 2.21 -17.45
N LEU A 24 -3.89 3.54 -17.53
CA LEU A 24 -3.11 4.43 -16.69
C LEU A 24 -3.44 4.25 -15.20
N ASP A 25 -4.73 4.15 -14.84
CA ASP A 25 -5.16 3.91 -13.46
C ASP A 25 -4.66 2.55 -12.94
N ASP A 26 -4.72 1.50 -13.76
CA ASP A 26 -4.20 0.18 -13.41
C ASP A 26 -2.69 0.21 -13.17
N LEU A 27 -1.94 0.92 -14.02
CA LEU A 27 -0.50 1.11 -13.86
C LEU A 27 -0.17 1.88 -12.57
N ILE A 28 -0.92 2.93 -12.25
CA ILE A 28 -0.76 3.68 -11.00
C ILE A 28 -1.05 2.78 -9.80
N TYR A 29 -2.10 1.97 -9.86
CA TYR A 29 -2.46 1.03 -8.79
C TYR A 29 -1.34 -0.01 -8.58
N ALA A 30 -0.86 -0.61 -9.67
CA ALA A 30 0.23 -1.59 -9.63
C ALA A 30 1.51 -0.99 -9.07
N TRP A 31 1.87 0.23 -9.50
CA TRP A 31 3.03 0.93 -8.97
C TRP A 31 2.90 1.21 -7.47
N ARG A 32 1.78 1.77 -7.02
CA ARG A 32 1.55 2.02 -5.58
C ARG A 32 1.63 0.75 -4.75
N TYR A 33 1.12 -0.36 -5.27
CA TYR A 33 1.20 -1.65 -4.59
C TYR A 33 2.64 -2.17 -4.50
N SER A 34 3.43 -2.01 -5.57
CA SER A 34 4.85 -2.38 -5.55
C SER A 34 5.65 -1.57 -4.51
N GLU A 35 5.42 -0.26 -4.43
CA GLU A 35 6.02 0.61 -3.40
C GLU A 35 5.62 0.19 -1.99
N PHE A 36 4.35 -0.17 -1.78
CA PHE A 36 3.89 -0.70 -0.49
C PHE A 36 4.63 -2.00 -0.12
N LEU A 37 4.80 -2.94 -1.06
CA LEU A 37 5.52 -4.18 -0.80
C LEU A 37 7.01 -3.93 -0.48
N GLU A 38 7.65 -2.98 -1.16
CA GLU A 38 9.01 -2.58 -0.81
C GLU A 38 9.11 -1.97 0.58
N SER A 39 8.17 -1.08 0.93
CA SER A 39 8.05 -0.50 2.27
C SER A 39 7.88 -1.59 3.33
N GLN A 40 7.03 -2.58 3.07
CA GLN A 40 6.78 -3.70 3.98
C GLN A 40 8.04 -4.53 4.24
N LYS A 41 8.84 -4.82 3.20
CA LYS A 41 10.13 -5.52 3.35
C LYS A 41 11.12 -4.72 4.20
N ARG A 42 11.22 -3.40 3.98
CA ARG A 42 12.10 -2.52 4.77
C ARG A 42 11.62 -2.44 6.22
N ALA A 43 10.32 -2.32 6.44
CA ALA A 43 9.70 -2.32 7.76
C ALA A 43 9.93 -3.64 8.51
N GLN A 44 9.86 -4.78 7.83
CA GLN A 44 10.16 -6.09 8.42
C GLN A 44 11.59 -6.15 8.98
N HIS A 45 12.57 -5.70 8.20
CA HIS A 45 13.95 -5.64 8.66
C HIS A 45 14.12 -4.68 9.85
N ALA A 46 13.47 -3.51 9.81
CA ALA A 46 13.49 -2.56 10.92
C ALA A 46 12.90 -3.16 12.20
N VAL A 47 11.75 -3.84 12.12
CA VAL A 47 11.13 -4.54 13.25
C VAL A 47 12.08 -5.57 13.86
N TRP A 48 12.78 -6.35 13.05
CA TRP A 48 13.76 -7.32 13.54
C TRP A 48 14.91 -6.66 14.30
N ILE A 49 15.48 -5.58 13.76
CA ILE A 49 16.55 -4.82 14.41
C ILE A 49 16.05 -4.24 15.74
N MET A 50 14.87 -3.61 15.74
CA MET A 50 14.29 -3.00 16.94
C MET A 50 13.98 -4.06 18.01
N THR A 51 13.46 -5.22 17.60
CA THR A 51 13.17 -6.34 18.52
C THR A 51 14.45 -6.92 19.10
N ALA A 52 15.48 -7.13 18.27
CA ALA A 52 16.77 -7.62 18.70
C ALA A 52 17.50 -6.66 19.66
N SER A 53 17.23 -5.36 19.58
CA SER A 53 17.85 -4.35 20.47
C SER A 53 17.45 -4.49 21.94
N GLY A 54 16.38 -5.23 22.26
CA GLY A 54 15.91 -5.45 23.64
C GLY A 54 15.34 -4.21 24.35
N ASN A 55 15.39 -3.03 23.73
CA ASN A 55 14.98 -1.76 24.33
C ASN A 55 13.47 -1.47 24.24
N LEU A 56 12.71 -2.33 23.57
CA LEU A 56 11.28 -2.14 23.36
C LEU A 56 10.45 -2.73 24.50
N LYS A 57 9.61 -1.90 25.13
CA LYS A 57 8.60 -2.35 26.11
C LYS A 57 7.48 -3.19 25.50
N ARG A 58 7.24 -3.04 24.19
CA ARG A 58 6.18 -3.75 23.44
C ARG A 58 6.70 -4.12 22.05
N PRO A 59 6.33 -5.29 21.50
CA PRO A 59 6.71 -5.67 20.15
C PRO A 59 6.08 -4.70 19.14
N VAL A 60 6.90 -4.17 18.23
CA VAL A 60 6.46 -3.34 17.09
C VAL A 60 6.08 -4.29 15.96
N ARG A 61 4.93 -4.07 15.32
CA ARG A 61 4.52 -4.85 14.14
C ARG A 61 4.98 -4.17 12.86
N VAL A 62 5.06 -4.93 11.78
CA VAL A 62 5.47 -4.42 10.47
C VAL A 62 4.46 -3.38 9.97
N GLU A 63 3.18 -3.63 10.20
CA GLU A 63 2.08 -2.74 9.81
C GLU A 63 2.05 -1.45 10.63
N ASP A 64 2.67 -1.42 11.82
CA ASP A 64 2.82 -0.18 12.58
C ASP A 64 3.82 0.79 11.90
N LEU A 65 4.69 0.27 11.03
CA LEU A 65 5.67 1.07 10.26
C LEU A 65 5.29 1.28 8.79
N SER A 66 4.66 0.28 8.17
CA SER A 66 4.32 0.28 6.74
C SER A 66 2.85 0.61 6.44
N GLY A 67 1.99 0.63 7.46
CA GLY A 67 0.55 0.84 7.32
C GLY A 67 -0.19 -0.38 6.77
N TYR A 68 -1.45 -0.17 6.42
CA TYR A 68 -2.35 -1.20 5.89
C TYR A 68 -2.76 -0.87 4.46
N TRP A 69 -2.56 -1.81 3.54
CA TRP A 69 -3.04 -1.66 2.17
C TRP A 69 -4.55 -1.90 2.08
N VAL A 70 -5.30 -0.90 1.62
CA VAL A 70 -6.74 -0.98 1.39
C VAL A 70 -7.10 -0.26 0.09
N ASN A 71 -7.59 -1.00 -0.90
CA ASN A 71 -8.15 -0.48 -2.15
C ASN A 71 -7.29 0.61 -2.82
N GLY A 72 -5.97 0.40 -2.95
CA GLY A 72 -5.09 1.34 -3.65
C GLY A 72 -4.53 2.48 -2.81
N ARG A 73 -4.79 2.46 -1.49
CA ARG A 73 -4.27 3.43 -0.52
C ARG A 73 -3.64 2.71 0.67
N ILE A 74 -2.66 3.37 1.26
CA ILE A 74 -2.04 2.95 2.52
C ILE A 74 -2.76 3.71 3.63
N MET A 75 -3.39 2.99 4.53
CA MET A 75 -4.08 3.52 5.70
C MET A 75 -3.19 3.39 6.93
N ASP A 76 -3.29 4.37 7.82
CA ASP A 76 -2.72 4.21 9.15
C ASP A 76 -3.55 3.19 9.98
N LYS A 77 -3.07 2.89 11.19
CA LYS A 77 -3.72 1.93 12.07
C LYS A 77 -5.13 2.36 12.50
N ASN A 78 -5.33 3.63 12.80
CA ASN A 78 -6.61 4.15 13.27
C ASN A 78 -7.63 4.16 12.14
N GLU A 79 -7.23 4.68 10.97
CA GLU A 79 -8.01 4.65 9.73
C GLU A 79 -8.41 3.23 9.36
N TYR A 80 -7.47 2.28 9.43
CA TYR A 80 -7.75 0.88 9.16
C TYR A 80 -8.77 0.30 10.15
N HIS A 81 -8.66 0.62 11.45
CA HIS A 81 -9.62 0.17 12.44
C HIS A 81 -11.03 0.75 12.21
N GLU A 82 -11.13 2.02 11.82
CA GLU A 82 -12.41 2.65 11.46
C GLU A 82 -13.01 2.01 10.22
N TYR A 83 -12.22 1.84 9.16
CA TYR A 83 -12.61 1.13 7.94
C TYR A 83 -13.14 -0.28 8.23
N GLN A 84 -12.49 -1.04 9.12
CA GLN A 84 -12.96 -2.36 9.52
C GLN A 84 -14.30 -2.31 10.27
N LYS A 85 -14.50 -1.35 11.18
CA LYS A 85 -15.76 -1.18 11.90
C LYS A 85 -16.91 -0.89 10.94
N GLU A 86 -16.69 0.03 10.00
CA GLU A 86 -17.67 0.39 8.97
C GLU A 86 -18.01 -0.81 8.08
N ARG A 87 -16.99 -1.53 7.61
CA ARG A 87 -17.16 -2.72 6.77
C ARG A 87 -17.97 -3.82 7.48
N ILE A 88 -17.74 -4.03 8.78
CA ILE A 88 -18.49 -5.00 9.58
C ILE A 88 -19.93 -4.53 9.80
N ARG A 89 -20.15 -3.24 10.09
CA ARG A 89 -21.50 -2.66 10.23
C ARG A 89 -22.31 -2.83 8.95
N ALA A 90 -21.71 -2.52 7.79
CA ALA A 90 -22.35 -2.71 6.49
C ALA A 90 -22.77 -4.17 6.26
N LYS A 91 -21.89 -5.13 6.57
CA LYS A 91 -22.21 -6.57 6.46
C LYS A 91 -23.33 -7.02 7.41
N ARG A 92 -23.44 -6.42 8.59
CA ARG A 92 -24.50 -6.73 9.56
C ARG A 92 -25.85 -6.10 9.18
N GLY A 93 -25.84 -4.90 8.60
CA GLY A 93 -27.05 -4.24 8.09
C GLY A 93 -27.72 -5.01 6.94
N VAL A 94 -26.94 -5.69 6.11
CA VAL A 94 -27.45 -6.54 5.00
C VAL A 94 -28.13 -7.83 5.49
N LYS A 95 -27.93 -8.25 6.74
CA LYS A 95 -28.55 -9.48 7.27
C LYS A 95 -29.99 -9.29 7.79
N ASN A 96 -30.50 -8.06 7.84
CA ASN A 96 -31.82 -7.73 8.40
C ASN A 96 -32.84 -7.23 7.35
N GLY A 97 -32.60 -7.49 6.06
CA GLY A 97 -33.55 -7.28 4.97
C GLY A 97 -33.74 -8.56 4.19
#